data_AF-L9YZ70-F1
#
_entry.id   AF-L9YZ70-F1
#
_cell.length_a   1.000
_cell.length_b   1.000
_cell.length_c   1.000
_cell.angle_alpha   90.00
_cell.angle_beta   90.00
_cell.angle_gamma   90.00
#
_symmetry.space_group_name_H-M   'P 1'
#
loop_
_entity.id
_entity.type
_entity.pdbx_description
1 polymer ?
#
loop_
_entity_poly.entity_id
_entity_poly.type
_entity_poly.pdbx_seq_one_letter_code
_entity_poly.pdbx_strand_id
1 'polypeptide(L)' 'MLLIHVKRLKKYLRRLYRVKREQRIYRCSNCGCTDGTNETTCQECWNGRLVRIE' A
#
# COMPACT_ATOMS: atom_id res chain seq x y z
N MET A 1 8.97 9.53 -31.10
CA MET A 1 9.51 8.42 -30.27
C MET A 1 9.37 8.61 -28.76
N LEU A 2 9.49 9.83 -28.19
CA LEU A 2 9.37 10.08 -26.73
C LEU A 2 8.05 9.60 -26.08
N LEU A 3 6.92 9.70 -26.78
CA LEU A 3 5.59 9.37 -26.23
C LEU A 3 5.40 7.87 -25.90
N ILE A 4 6.13 6.97 -26.56
CA ILE A 4 6.02 5.51 -26.35
C ILE A 4 6.65 5.11 -25.01
N HIS A 5 7.79 5.73 -24.67
CA HIS A 5 8.47 5.49 -23.39
C HIS A 5 7.63 5.96 -22.20
N VAL A 6 6.96 7.11 -22.32
CA VAL A 6 6.03 7.62 -21.28
C VAL A 6 4.84 6.68 -21.08
N LYS A 7 4.28 6.09 -22.15
CA LYS A 7 3.16 5.13 -22.04
C LYS A 7 3.58 3.83 -21.33
N ARG A 8 4.75 3.28 -21.65
CA ARG A 8 5.28 2.08 -20.95
C ARG A 8 5.55 2.36 -19.47
N LEU A 9 6.15 3.51 -19.16
CA LEU A 9 6.42 3.93 -17.78
C LEU A 9 5.13 4.10 -16.98
N LYS A 10 4.10 4.77 -17.55
CA LYS A 10 2.78 4.91 -16.91
C LYS A 10 2.11 3.56 -16.63
N LYS A 11 2.23 2.59 -17.54
CA LYS A 11 1.68 1.23 -17.35
C LYS A 11 2.41 0.49 -16.22
N TYR A 12 3.73 0.62 -16.14
CA TYR A 12 4.54 0.03 -15.08
C TYR A 12 4.21 0.65 -13.72
N LEU A 13 4.14 1.99 -13.63
CA LEU A 13 3.74 2.69 -12.42
C LEU A 13 2.33 2.28 -11.97
N ARG A 14 1.35 2.21 -12.88
CA ARG A 14 0.00 1.74 -12.53
C ARG A 14 0.00 0.31 -11.96
N ARG A 15 0.82 -0.59 -12.51
CA ARG A 15 0.96 -1.95 -11.96
C ARG A 15 1.57 -1.92 -10.57
N LEU A 16 2.65 -1.16 -10.36
CA LEU A 16 3.26 -1.01 -9.03
C LEU A 16 2.27 -0.44 -8.00
N TYR A 17 1.52 0.60 -8.36
CA TYR A 17 0.50 1.17 -7.49
C TYR A 17 -0.63 0.18 -7.17
N ARG A 18 -1.06 -0.65 -8.13
CA ARG A 18 -2.04 -1.72 -7.88
C ARG A 18 -1.50 -2.77 -6.90
N VAL A 19 -0.30 -3.29 -7.14
CA VAL A 19 0.33 -4.29 -6.27
C VAL A 19 0.52 -3.74 -4.85
N LYS A 20 0.99 -2.49 -4.71
CA LYS A 20 1.13 -1.84 -3.39
C LYS A 20 -0.20 -1.66 -2.67
N ARG A 21 -1.29 -1.43 -3.39
CA ARG A 21 -2.63 -1.28 -2.82
C ARG A 21 -3.26 -2.62 -2.46
N GLU A 22 -3.04 -3.65 -3.27
CA GLU A 22 -3.46 -5.03 -2.99
C GLU A 22 -2.69 -5.64 -1.82
N GLN A 23 -1.46 -5.20 -1.56
CA GLN A 23 -0.71 -5.62 -0.38
C GLN A 23 -1.22 -4.97 0.91
N ARG A 24 -1.82 -3.77 0.85
CA ARG A 24 -2.31 -3.02 2.02
C ARG A 24 -3.64 -3.59 2.53
N ILE A 25 -3.57 -4.80 3.07
CA ILE A 25 -4.71 -5.54 3.62
C ILE A 25 -4.85 -5.39 5.12
N TYR A 26 -3.98 -4.63 5.79
CA TYR A 26 -4.09 -4.40 7.23
C TYR A 26 -4.41 -2.94 7.52
N ARG A 27 -5.28 -2.68 8.50
CA ARG A 27 -5.63 -1.35 8.99
C ARG A 27 -5.34 -1.23 10.48
N CYS A 28 -4.73 -0.13 10.88
CA CYS A 28 -4.53 0.16 12.29
C CYS A 28 -5.85 0.50 12.98
N SER A 29 -6.09 -0.15 14.12
CA SER A 29 -7.28 0.07 14.95
C SER A 29 -7.34 1.45 15.61
N ASN A 30 -6.20 2.15 15.73
CA ASN A 30 -6.13 3.44 16.41
C ASN A 30 -6.11 4.62 15.42
N CYS A 31 -5.11 4.70 14.55
CA CYS A 31 -4.94 5.83 13.62
C CYS A 31 -5.55 5.60 12.23
N GLY A 32 -6.01 4.38 11.91
CA GLY A 32 -6.58 4.07 10.60
C GLY A 32 -5.57 3.96 9.45
N CYS A 33 -4.26 3.96 9.74
CA CYS A 33 -3.19 3.69 8.76
C CYS A 33 -3.47 2.35 8.04
N THR A 34 -3.20 2.25 6.73
CA THR A 34 -3.28 0.96 6.02
C THR A 34 -1.89 0.46 5.68
N ASP A 35 -1.58 -0.76 6.07
CA ASP A 35 -0.26 -1.33 5.96
C ASP A 35 -0.25 -2.65 5.17
N GLY A 36 0.89 -2.92 4.55
CA GLY A 36 1.12 -4.11 3.74
C GLY A 36 1.59 -5.33 4.53
N THR A 37 1.86 -5.14 5.82
CA THR A 37 2.52 -6.11 6.68
C THR A 37 1.54 -6.63 7.73
N ASN A 38 1.75 -7.88 8.17
CA ASN A 38 1.04 -8.46 9.31
C ASN A 38 1.79 -8.19 10.63
N GLU A 39 2.53 -7.08 10.72
CA GLU A 39 3.16 -6.70 11.97
C GLU A 39 2.08 -6.42 13.02
N THR A 40 2.38 -6.70 14.28
CA THR A 40 1.38 -6.55 15.35
C THR A 40 1.13 -5.09 15.72
N THR A 41 2.02 -4.17 15.31
CA THR A 41 2.04 -2.75 15.72
C THR A 41 2.11 -1.84 14.49
N CYS A 42 1.24 -0.84 14.37
CA CYS A 42 1.32 0.17 13.29
C CYS A 42 2.51 1.11 13.53
N GLN A 43 3.45 1.16 12.59
CA GLN A 43 4.65 1.99 12.66
C GLN A 43 4.38 3.50 12.55
N GLU A 44 3.19 3.91 12.10
CA GLU A 44 2.84 5.34 12.02
C GLU A 44 2.52 5.93 13.40
N CYS A 45 1.82 5.17 14.24
CA CYS A 45 1.32 5.68 15.53
C CYS A 45 1.92 5.00 16.75
N TRP A 46 2.61 3.86 16.57
CA TRP A 46 3.21 3.03 17.63
C TRP A 46 2.25 2.62 18.75
N ASN A 47 0.95 2.87 18.59
CA ASN A 47 -0.05 2.81 19.63
C ASN A 47 -1.34 2.14 19.13
N GLY A 48 -1.24 1.28 18.12
CA GLY A 48 -2.38 0.60 17.53
C GLY A 48 -1.96 -0.69 16.84
N ARG A 49 -2.88 -1.66 16.83
CA ARG A 49 -2.65 -2.96 16.21
C ARG A 49 -3.11 -2.93 14.76
N LEU A 50 -2.35 -3.57 13.88
CA LEU A 50 -2.75 -3.78 12.50
C LEU A 50 -3.73 -4.97 12.44
N VAL A 51 -4.92 -4.73 11.91
CA VAL A 51 -6.01 -5.69 11.78
C VAL A 51 -6.30 -5.91 10.30
N ARG A 52 -6.43 -7.17 9.87
CA ARG A 52 -6.73 -7.47 8.47
C ARG A 52 -8.11 -6.93 8.09
N ILE A 53 -8.18 -6.24 6.96
CA ILE A 53 -9.40 -5.76 6.31
C ILE A 53 -9.83 -6.88 5.36
N GLU A 54 -10.98 -7.51 5.63
CA GLU A 54 -11.62 -8.50 4.74
C GLU A 54 -12.29 -7.85 3.53
#